data_AF-A0A498QPP5-F1
#
_entry.id   AF-A0A498QPP5-F1
#
_cell.length_a   1.000
_cell.length_b   1.000
_cell.length_c   1.000
_cell.angle_alpha   90.00
_cell.angle_beta   90.00
_cell.angle_gamma   90.00
#
_symmetry.space_group_name_H-M   'P 1'
#
loop_
_entity.id
_entity.type
_entity.pdbx_description
1 polymer ?
#
loop_
_entity_poly.entity_id
_entity_poly.type
_entity_poly.pdbx_seq_one_letter_code
_entity_poly.pdbx_strand_id
1 'polypeptide(L)'
;MPLRTASRWLDNAIRGFFTTGPANPVSRPIRNSTSPRVNSNVCIAKPYRRAAVRNRLAETGVIAVRRLESGVALHLTAELQANYQRFIERVRATREVWVLLGPDLRGAWVHSNDYVTEDDEPVCVHLVYSTAAYARRHATGEWAGMEPVSLTLDEFIDGPLRGMHEGGDLLGPDFNADLAGLEIEPIDLAKALLGEP
;
A
#
# COMPACT_ATOMS: atom_id res chain seq x y z
N MET A 1 -22.54 -17.26 14.29
CA MET A 1 -21.93 -15.91 14.21
C MET A 1 -22.47 -15.27 12.94
N PRO A 2 -23.38 -14.27 12.99
CA PRO A 2 -23.92 -13.70 11.76
C PRO A 2 -22.86 -12.77 11.15
N LEU A 3 -22.46 -13.07 9.90
CA LEU A 3 -21.71 -12.16 9.05
C LEU A 3 -22.58 -10.92 8.85
N ARG A 4 -22.20 -9.79 9.49
CA ARG A 4 -22.91 -8.52 9.34
C ARG A 4 -22.75 -8.07 7.89
N THR A 5 -23.86 -8.00 7.16
CA THR A 5 -23.88 -7.64 5.74
C THR A 5 -23.35 -6.21 5.56
N ALA A 6 -22.26 -6.08 4.81
CA ALA A 6 -21.46 -4.85 4.60
C ALA A 6 -22.19 -3.70 3.89
N SER A 7 -23.39 -3.94 3.35
CA SER A 7 -23.98 -3.13 2.29
C SER A 7 -24.35 -1.69 2.69
N ARG A 8 -24.68 -1.39 3.96
CA ARG A 8 -25.07 -0.02 4.38
C ARG A 8 -23.93 0.81 4.97
N TRP A 9 -22.83 0.16 5.31
CA TRP A 9 -21.64 0.79 5.89
C TRP A 9 -20.62 1.14 4.79
N LEU A 10 -20.58 0.32 3.74
CA LEU A 10 -19.68 0.46 2.61
C LEU A 10 -19.93 1.73 1.78
N ASP A 11 -21.19 2.16 1.60
CA ASP A 11 -21.53 3.39 0.87
C ASP A 11 -20.94 4.66 1.49
N ASN A 12 -20.82 4.71 2.83
CA ASN A 12 -20.21 5.84 3.54
C ASN A 12 -18.70 5.65 3.73
N ALA A 13 -18.21 4.41 3.85
CA ALA A 13 -16.78 4.11 3.98
C ALA A 13 -16.02 4.35 2.68
N ILE A 14 -16.59 3.98 1.53
CA ILE A 14 -16.03 4.31 0.21
C ILE A 14 -15.96 5.82 0.04
N ARG A 15 -16.94 6.60 0.51
CA ARG A 15 -16.88 8.08 0.46
C ARG A 15 -15.89 8.68 1.48
N GLY A 16 -15.70 8.01 2.62
CA GLY A 16 -14.85 8.47 3.73
C GLY A 16 -13.36 8.22 3.52
N PHE A 17 -12.99 7.11 2.86
CA PHE A 17 -11.61 6.67 2.62
C PHE A 17 -10.72 7.78 2.01
N PHE A 18 -11.31 8.69 1.23
CA PHE A 18 -10.60 9.64 0.36
C PHE A 18 -10.47 11.08 0.88
N THR A 19 -10.89 11.39 2.11
CA THR A 19 -10.76 12.78 2.62
C THR A 19 -9.40 13.01 3.27
N THR A 20 -8.64 13.96 2.70
CA THR A 20 -7.33 14.45 3.14
C THR A 20 -7.43 15.11 4.53
N GLY A 21 -6.95 14.41 5.56
CA GLY A 21 -6.91 14.79 6.98
C GLY A 21 -5.87 13.92 7.71
N PRO A 22 -5.41 14.29 8.92
CA PRO A 22 -4.03 14.09 9.37
C PRO A 22 -3.55 12.62 9.46
N ALA A 23 -2.23 12.50 9.41
CA ALA A 23 -1.40 11.30 9.24
C ALA A 23 -1.85 10.01 9.96
N ASN A 24 -1.75 8.90 9.23
CA ASN A 24 -1.57 7.58 9.82
C ASN A 24 -0.23 7.55 10.57
N PRO A 25 -0.23 7.14 11.83
CA PRO A 25 0.89 7.37 12.75
C PRO A 25 2.19 6.60 12.45
N VAL A 26 2.19 5.61 11.54
CA VAL A 26 3.41 4.82 11.18
C VAL A 26 4.46 5.71 10.51
N SER A 27 4.05 6.93 10.18
CA SER A 27 4.77 7.93 9.42
C SER A 27 5.12 9.14 10.28
N ARG A 28 6.35 9.21 10.79
CA ARG A 28 6.96 10.51 11.14
C ARG A 28 8.03 10.88 10.12
N PRO A 29 7.72 11.70 9.10
CA PRO A 29 8.72 12.46 8.38
C PRO A 29 9.03 13.79 9.07
N ILE A 30 10.28 14.25 8.93
CA ILE A 30 10.80 15.53 9.43
C ILE A 30 10.18 16.66 8.59
N ARG A 31 9.52 17.62 9.25
CA ARG A 31 8.80 18.74 8.63
C ARG A 31 9.73 19.65 7.84
N ASN A 32 9.27 20.14 6.69
CA ASN A 32 9.32 21.55 6.32
C ASN A 32 8.26 21.90 5.28
N SER A 33 7.61 23.06 5.47
CA SER A 33 6.51 23.60 4.65
C SER A 33 6.98 23.93 3.23
N THR A 34 6.13 24.05 2.19
CA THR A 34 5.04 25.02 2.00
C THR A 34 4.32 24.70 0.66
N SER A 35 2.98 24.81 0.61
CA SER A 35 2.12 24.52 -0.57
C SER A 35 2.13 25.65 -1.62
N PRO A 36 1.79 25.41 -2.92
CA PRO A 36 0.42 25.77 -3.38
C PRO A 36 -0.19 25.03 -4.60
N ARG A 37 -1.53 24.92 -4.54
CA ARG A 37 -2.63 25.04 -5.55
C ARG A 37 -2.69 24.21 -6.86
N VAL A 38 -3.88 23.59 -6.98
CA VAL A 38 -4.50 22.79 -8.05
C VAL A 38 -4.92 23.60 -9.29
N ASN A 39 -4.78 23.02 -10.49
CA ASN A 39 -5.90 22.87 -11.43
C ASN A 39 -5.61 21.95 -12.64
N SER A 40 -6.68 21.23 -13.03
CA SER A 40 -7.09 20.82 -14.38
C SER A 40 -6.95 19.35 -14.83
N ASN A 41 -8.13 18.72 -14.87
CA ASN A 41 -8.66 17.63 -15.70
C ASN A 41 -7.71 16.96 -16.70
N VAL A 42 -7.13 15.85 -16.27
CA VAL A 42 -7.06 14.49 -16.86
C VAL A 42 -6.37 13.71 -15.73
N CYS A 43 -6.99 12.66 -15.20
CA CYS A 43 -6.40 11.89 -14.09
C CYS A 43 -5.22 11.07 -14.62
N ILE A 44 -4.08 11.72 -14.86
CA ILE A 44 -2.81 11.05 -15.01
C ILE A 44 -2.35 10.77 -13.58
N ALA A 45 -2.24 9.50 -13.20
CA ALA A 45 -1.54 9.10 -11.97
C ALA A 45 -0.28 9.97 -11.83
N LYS A 46 -0.12 10.62 -10.66
CA LYS A 46 1.02 11.50 -10.43
C LYS A 46 2.31 10.76 -10.81
N PRO A 47 3.22 11.35 -11.59
CA PRO A 47 4.47 10.68 -11.91
C PRO A 47 5.30 10.54 -10.63
N TYR A 48 5.45 9.32 -10.13
CA TYR A 48 6.37 9.04 -9.04
C TYR A 48 7.80 9.08 -9.52
N ARG A 49 8.69 9.62 -8.70
CA ARG A 49 10.14 9.51 -8.92
C ARG A 49 10.70 8.53 -7.92
N ARG A 50 11.63 7.69 -8.37
CA ARG A 50 12.40 6.86 -7.43
C ARG A 50 13.10 7.78 -6.43
N ALA A 51 12.94 7.48 -5.15
CA ALA A 51 13.63 8.17 -4.09
C ALA A 51 15.13 8.20 -4.41
N ALA A 52 15.75 9.38 -4.30
CA ALA A 52 17.18 9.49 -4.46
C ALA A 52 17.85 8.68 -3.35
N VAL A 53 18.38 7.50 -3.68
CA VAL A 53 19.24 6.74 -2.78
C VAL A 53 20.47 7.60 -2.51
N ARG A 54 20.44 8.44 -1.46
CA ARG A 54 21.62 9.14 -0.97
C ARG A 54 22.51 8.10 -0.29
N ASN A 55 23.23 7.33 -1.11
CA ASN A 55 24.44 6.68 -0.66
C ASN A 55 25.42 7.80 -0.32
N ARG A 56 25.47 8.14 0.96
CA ARG A 56 26.52 8.96 1.54
C ARG A 56 27.80 8.12 1.45
N LEU A 57 28.48 8.21 0.31
CA LEU A 57 29.86 7.76 0.17
C LEU A 57 30.65 8.49 1.25
N ALA A 58 30.92 7.79 2.35
CA ALA A 58 31.94 8.22 3.28
C ALA A 58 33.26 8.14 2.52
N GLU A 59 33.80 9.31 2.22
CA GLU A 59 35.18 9.53 1.83
C GLU A 59 36.08 8.98 2.94
N THR A 60 36.54 7.75 2.79
CA THR A 60 37.80 7.27 3.39
C THR A 60 38.13 5.94 2.75
N GLY A 61 39.28 5.90 2.07
CA GLY A 61 39.76 4.73 1.36
C GLY A 61 39.89 3.50 2.26
N VAL A 62 39.71 2.34 1.61
CA VAL A 62 39.86 0.96 2.12
C VAL A 62 38.66 0.43 2.89
N ILE A 63 37.72 -0.27 2.23
CA ILE A 63 37.03 -1.43 2.85
C ILE A 63 36.80 -2.55 1.83
N ALA A 64 37.21 -3.74 2.27
CA ALA A 64 37.07 -5.07 1.72
C ALA A 64 35.82 -5.36 0.86
N VAL A 65 36.04 -6.15 -0.20
CA VAL A 65 34.99 -6.87 -0.93
C VAL A 65 34.32 -7.87 0.03
N ARG A 66 33.29 -7.44 0.77
CA ARG A 66 32.44 -8.35 1.54
C ARG A 66 31.44 -9.00 0.60
N ARG A 67 31.83 -10.16 0.07
CA ARG A 67 30.91 -11.18 -0.44
C ARG A 67 30.11 -11.74 0.73
N LEU A 68 29.10 -11.01 1.24
CA LEU A 68 28.14 -11.51 2.24
C LEU A 68 26.85 -10.64 2.30
N GLU A 69 26.26 -10.24 1.17
CA GLU A 69 24.92 -9.57 1.19
C GLU A 69 23.96 -10.05 0.08
N SER A 70 24.46 -10.79 -0.91
CA SER A 70 23.68 -11.13 -2.11
C SER A 70 22.66 -12.25 -1.91
N GLY A 71 22.92 -13.22 -1.02
CA GLY A 71 22.04 -14.39 -0.85
C GLY A 71 20.76 -14.11 -0.06
N VAL A 72 20.85 -13.29 1.00
CA VAL A 72 19.71 -12.93 1.85
C VAL A 72 18.76 -11.98 1.13
N ALA A 73 19.31 -11.01 0.40
CA ALA A 73 18.52 -10.09 -0.44
C ALA A 73 17.76 -10.84 -1.56
N LEU A 74 18.39 -11.85 -2.19
CA LEU A 74 17.73 -12.69 -3.19
C LEU A 74 16.60 -13.54 -2.58
N HIS A 75 16.80 -14.13 -1.41
CA HIS A 75 15.77 -14.94 -0.76
C HIS A 75 14.56 -14.10 -0.33
N LEU A 76 14.81 -12.92 0.25
CA LEU A 76 13.75 -11.97 0.61
C LEU A 76 12.96 -11.53 -0.63
N THR A 77 13.65 -11.15 -1.71
CA THR A 77 12.98 -10.73 -2.96
C THR A 77 12.07 -11.83 -3.52
N ALA A 78 12.54 -13.08 -3.52
CA ALA A 78 11.76 -14.22 -3.97
C ALA A 78 10.54 -14.49 -3.06
N GLU A 79 10.68 -14.32 -1.74
CA GLU A 79 9.56 -14.45 -0.80
C GLU A 79 8.49 -13.37 -1.04
N LEU A 80 8.89 -12.11 -1.21
CA LEU A 80 7.97 -10.99 -1.44
C LEU A 80 7.23 -11.15 -2.78
N GLN A 81 7.91 -11.62 -3.83
CA GLN A 81 7.29 -11.99 -5.11
C GLN A 81 6.28 -13.13 -4.94
N ALA A 82 6.63 -14.16 -4.14
CA ALA A 82 5.73 -15.27 -3.86
C ALA A 82 4.50 -14.84 -3.04
N ASN A 83 4.64 -13.87 -2.13
CA ASN A 83 3.51 -13.27 -1.40
C ASN A 83 2.55 -12.59 -2.39
N TYR A 84 3.08 -11.74 -3.28
CA TYR A 84 2.28 -11.05 -4.29
C TYR A 84 1.56 -12.05 -5.23
N GLN A 85 2.26 -13.07 -5.71
CA GLN A 85 1.65 -14.07 -6.59
C GLN A 85 0.51 -14.83 -5.89
N ARG A 86 0.72 -15.21 -4.61
CA ARG A 86 -0.35 -15.84 -3.80
C ARG A 86 -1.53 -14.91 -3.58
N PHE A 87 -1.28 -13.60 -3.40
CA PHE A 87 -2.35 -12.62 -3.29
C PHE A 87 -3.22 -12.64 -4.54
N ILE A 88 -2.63 -12.52 -5.73
CA ILE A 88 -3.35 -12.53 -7.01
C ILE A 88 -4.17 -13.81 -7.17
N GLU A 89 -3.56 -14.98 -6.94
CA GLU A 89 -4.24 -16.27 -7.08
C GLU A 89 -5.45 -16.40 -6.14
N ARG A 90 -5.30 -16.01 -4.88
CA ARG A 90 -6.36 -16.11 -3.87
C ARG A 90 -7.49 -15.13 -4.11
N VAL A 91 -7.17 -13.88 -4.40
CA VAL A 91 -8.20 -12.87 -4.67
C VAL A 91 -8.98 -13.24 -5.94
N ARG A 92 -8.32 -13.77 -6.97
CA ARG A 92 -9.02 -14.28 -8.17
C ARG A 92 -9.94 -15.46 -7.88
N ALA A 93 -9.49 -16.39 -7.04
CA ALA A 93 -10.28 -17.57 -6.68
C ALA A 93 -11.48 -17.24 -5.78
N THR A 94 -11.30 -16.34 -4.81
CA THR A 94 -12.32 -15.99 -3.80
C THR A 94 -13.20 -14.83 -4.22
N ARG A 95 -12.68 -13.97 -5.10
CA ARG A 95 -13.23 -12.66 -5.45
C ARG A 95 -13.43 -11.73 -4.26
N GLU A 96 -12.57 -11.88 -3.25
CA GLU A 96 -12.58 -11.07 -2.04
C GLU A 96 -11.21 -10.43 -1.80
N VAL A 97 -11.22 -9.16 -1.40
CA VAL A 97 -10.05 -8.42 -0.95
C VAL A 97 -10.32 -7.96 0.48
N TRP A 98 -9.34 -8.14 1.35
CA TRP A 98 -9.42 -7.74 2.75
C TRP A 98 -8.63 -6.46 2.98
N VAL A 99 -9.18 -5.58 3.80
CA VAL A 99 -8.53 -4.35 4.27
C VAL A 99 -8.57 -4.31 5.79
N LEU A 100 -7.63 -3.59 6.40
CA LEU A 100 -7.68 -3.27 7.82
C LEU A 100 -8.25 -1.88 7.98
N LEU A 101 -9.37 -1.75 8.69
CA LEU A 101 -10.19 -0.54 8.66
C LEU A 101 -10.43 0.02 10.06
N GLY A 102 -10.10 1.30 10.24
CA GLY A 102 -10.29 2.02 11.49
C GLY A 102 -11.72 2.52 11.71
N PRO A 103 -12.03 3.00 12.93
CA PRO A 103 -13.34 3.57 13.28
C PRO A 103 -13.75 4.78 12.43
N ASP A 104 -12.77 5.48 11.85
CA ASP A 104 -12.92 6.64 10.97
C ASP A 104 -13.04 6.26 9.48
N LEU A 105 -13.18 4.97 9.19
CA LEU A 105 -13.29 4.41 7.84
C LEU A 105 -12.02 4.63 7.01
N ARG A 106 -10.85 4.70 7.65
CA ARG A 106 -9.54 4.75 6.99
C ARG A 106 -8.82 3.40 7.01
N GLY A 107 -8.22 3.06 5.87
CA GLY A 107 -7.40 1.87 5.72
C GLY A 107 -6.00 2.05 6.31
N ALA A 108 -5.35 0.93 6.65
CA ALA A 108 -3.94 0.90 6.99
C ALA A 108 -3.05 1.20 5.76
N TRP A 109 -2.06 2.06 5.93
CA TRP A 109 -1.07 2.41 4.91
C TRP A 109 0.32 2.71 5.50
N VAL A 110 1.37 2.67 4.68
CA VAL A 110 2.73 3.04 5.06
C VAL A 110 3.32 4.01 4.03
N HIS A 111 4.45 4.65 4.36
CA HIS A 111 5.20 5.37 3.34
C HIS A 111 6.09 4.43 2.53
N SER A 112 6.12 4.64 1.23
CA SER A 112 7.08 4.02 0.34
C SER A 112 8.50 4.42 0.72
N ASN A 113 9.42 3.46 0.69
CA ASN A 113 10.85 3.71 0.80
C ASN A 113 11.49 4.02 -0.55
N ASP A 114 10.85 3.62 -1.64
CA ASP A 114 11.41 3.63 -2.99
C ASP A 114 10.85 4.74 -3.87
N TYR A 115 9.68 5.29 -3.55
CA TYR A 115 8.97 6.27 -4.37
C TYR A 115 8.61 7.54 -3.60
N VAL A 116 8.83 8.68 -4.26
CA VAL A 116 8.44 10.01 -3.79
C VAL A 116 7.59 10.72 -4.84
N THR A 117 6.78 11.68 -4.39
CA THR A 117 6.01 12.58 -5.23
C THR A 117 6.92 13.62 -5.91
N GLU A 118 6.34 14.45 -6.77
CA GLU A 118 7.06 15.57 -7.37
C GLU A 118 7.61 16.57 -6.34
N ASP A 119 6.95 16.67 -5.18
CA ASP A 119 7.33 17.53 -4.06
C ASP A 119 8.33 16.86 -3.09
N ASP A 120 8.97 15.75 -3.50
CA ASP A 120 9.89 14.93 -2.70
C ASP A 120 9.26 14.35 -1.40
N GLU A 121 7.93 14.22 -1.35
CA GLU A 121 7.23 13.57 -0.24
C GLU A 121 7.09 12.05 -0.49
N PRO A 122 7.26 11.17 0.51
CA PRO A 122 7.09 9.73 0.33
C PRO A 122 5.67 9.37 -0.10
N VAL A 123 5.54 8.49 -1.10
CA VAL A 123 4.25 8.03 -1.60
C VAL A 123 3.55 7.15 -0.56
N CYS A 124 2.22 7.22 -0.46
CA CYS A 124 1.46 6.33 0.41
C CYS A 124 1.27 4.96 -0.24
N VAL A 125 1.47 3.90 0.54
CA VAL A 125 1.27 2.50 0.14
C VAL A 125 0.16 1.90 1.00
N HIS A 126 -1.02 1.68 0.42
CA HIS A 126 -2.16 1.10 1.13
C HIS A 126 -2.05 -0.42 1.25
N LEU A 127 -2.24 -0.94 2.45
CA LEU A 127 -2.12 -2.37 2.71
C LEU A 127 -3.43 -3.10 2.38
N VAL A 128 -3.33 -4.09 1.50
CA VAL A 128 -4.45 -4.94 1.10
C VAL A 128 -4.06 -6.41 1.28
N TYR A 129 -5.04 -7.24 1.59
CA TYR A 129 -4.80 -8.59 2.06
C TYR A 129 -5.65 -9.60 1.30
N SER A 130 -5.10 -10.78 1.03
CA SER A 130 -5.83 -11.87 0.41
C SER A 130 -6.71 -12.65 1.41
N THR A 131 -6.49 -12.45 2.71
CA THR A 131 -7.22 -13.12 3.78
C THR A 131 -7.40 -12.25 5.01
N ALA A 132 -8.47 -12.50 5.78
CA ALA A 132 -8.71 -11.86 7.07
C ALA A 132 -7.56 -12.07 8.08
N ALA A 133 -6.91 -13.24 8.04
CA ALA A 133 -5.83 -13.59 8.96
C ALA A 133 -4.59 -12.70 8.73
N TYR A 134 -4.27 -12.39 7.48
CA TYR A 134 -3.16 -11.51 7.15
C TYR A 134 -3.45 -10.06 7.55
N ALA A 135 -4.66 -9.58 7.30
CA ALA A 135 -5.10 -8.27 7.78
C ALA A 135 -5.00 -8.17 9.31
N ARG A 136 -5.51 -9.19 10.03
CA ARG A 136 -5.50 -9.23 11.49
C ARG A 136 -4.10 -9.24 12.09
N ARG A 137 -3.11 -9.84 11.40
CA ARG A 137 -1.72 -9.82 11.85
C ARG A 137 -1.18 -8.39 12.02
N HIS A 138 -1.63 -7.46 11.19
CA HIS A 138 -1.21 -6.06 11.26
C HIS A 138 -2.09 -5.22 12.18
N ALA A 139 -3.17 -5.76 12.76
CA ALA A 139 -3.99 -5.09 13.78
C ALA A 139 -3.27 -5.03 15.14
N THR A 140 -2.09 -4.42 15.16
CA THR A 140 -1.21 -4.28 16.32
C THR A 140 -0.62 -2.87 16.32
N GLY A 141 0.00 -2.48 17.44
CA GLY A 141 0.60 -1.14 17.58
C GLY A 141 -0.43 -0.05 17.30
N GLU A 142 -0.18 0.73 16.27
CA GLU A 142 -1.02 1.87 15.90
C GLU A 142 -2.32 1.49 15.18
N TRP A 143 -2.40 0.27 14.64
CA TRP A 143 -3.61 -0.28 14.03
C TRP A 143 -4.33 -1.27 14.96
N ALA A 144 -3.98 -1.31 16.26
CA ALA A 144 -4.58 -2.24 17.22
C ALA A 144 -6.10 -2.12 17.38
N GLY A 145 -6.67 -0.95 17.07
CA GLY A 145 -8.12 -0.69 17.11
C GLY A 145 -8.84 -0.86 15.76
N MET A 146 -8.14 -1.33 14.73
CA MET A 146 -8.69 -1.54 13.40
C MET A 146 -9.14 -2.99 13.20
N GLU A 147 -10.16 -3.20 12.37
CA GLU A 147 -10.72 -4.52 12.14
C GLU A 147 -10.57 -4.98 10.68
N PRO A 148 -10.31 -6.27 10.43
CA PRO A 148 -10.37 -6.83 9.08
C PRO A 148 -11.77 -6.75 8.49
N VAL A 149 -11.88 -6.14 7.32
CA VAL A 149 -13.13 -6.03 6.56
C VAL A 149 -12.89 -6.60 5.16
N SER A 150 -13.82 -7.43 4.69
CA SER A 150 -13.81 -7.96 3.33
C SER A 150 -14.60 -7.05 2.40
N LEU A 151 -14.08 -6.86 1.19
CA LEU A 151 -14.69 -6.21 0.05
C LEU A 151 -14.77 -7.23 -1.07
N THR A 152 -15.86 -7.23 -1.84
CA THR A 152 -15.85 -7.98 -3.09
C THR A 152 -14.82 -7.34 -4.05
N LEU A 153 -14.27 -8.15 -4.95
CA LEU A 153 -13.30 -7.68 -5.92
C LEU A 153 -13.84 -6.50 -6.76
N ASP A 154 -15.13 -6.53 -7.13
CA ASP A 154 -15.73 -5.45 -7.92
C ASP A 154 -15.87 -4.16 -7.10
N GLU A 155 -16.34 -4.27 -5.85
CA GLU A 155 -16.40 -3.11 -4.93
C GLU A 155 -15.02 -2.49 -4.70
N PHE A 156 -14.00 -3.33 -4.57
CA PHE A 156 -12.62 -2.89 -4.39
C PHE A 156 -12.09 -2.15 -5.64
N ILE A 157 -12.32 -2.69 -6.83
CA ILE A 157 -11.87 -2.07 -8.10
C ILE A 157 -12.59 -0.75 -8.36
N ASP A 158 -13.92 -0.72 -8.20
CA ASP A 158 -14.74 0.44 -8.57
C ASP A 158 -14.60 1.61 -7.60
N GLY A 159 -14.32 1.33 -6.32
CA GLY A 159 -14.18 2.32 -5.26
C GLY A 159 -12.72 2.54 -4.83
N PRO A 160 -12.23 1.80 -3.81
CA PRO A 160 -10.90 1.99 -3.23
C PRO A 160 -9.76 2.11 -4.25
N LEU A 161 -9.67 1.17 -5.19
CA LEU A 161 -8.57 1.12 -6.15
C LEU A 161 -8.55 2.32 -7.08
N ARG A 162 -9.73 2.76 -7.54
CA ARG A 162 -9.90 3.99 -8.33
C ARG A 162 -9.41 5.22 -7.59
N GLY A 163 -9.81 5.39 -6.32
CA GLY A 163 -9.39 6.59 -5.59
C GLY A 163 -7.91 6.57 -5.20
N MET A 164 -7.29 5.40 -5.00
CA MET A 164 -5.83 5.28 -4.88
C MET A 164 -5.12 5.69 -6.17
N HIS A 165 -5.66 5.30 -7.33
CA HIS A 165 -5.15 5.73 -8.63
C HIS A 165 -5.21 7.26 -8.81
N GLU A 166 -6.35 7.86 -8.45
CA GLU A 166 -6.56 9.30 -8.53
C GLU A 166 -5.71 10.09 -7.52
N GLY A 167 -5.48 9.51 -6.33
CA GLY A 167 -4.66 10.09 -5.26
C GLY A 167 -3.16 10.08 -5.57
N GLY A 168 -2.74 9.19 -6.47
CA GLY A 168 -1.33 8.88 -6.65
C GLY A 168 -0.80 8.10 -5.44
N ASP A 169 -1.48 7.03 -5.07
CA ASP A 169 -1.02 6.09 -4.05
C ASP A 169 -0.71 4.72 -4.68
N LEU A 170 0.12 3.94 -3.99
CA LEU A 170 0.45 2.56 -4.33
C LEU A 170 -0.28 1.58 -3.42
N LEU A 171 -0.24 0.29 -3.78
CA LEU A 171 -0.73 -0.78 -2.94
C LEU A 171 0.38 -1.71 -2.49
N GLY A 172 0.25 -2.24 -1.27
CA GLY A 172 1.09 -3.27 -0.72
C GLY A 172 0.31 -4.57 -0.49
N PRO A 173 0.19 -5.44 -1.52
CA PRO A 173 -0.58 -6.67 -1.40
C PRO A 173 0.18 -7.73 -0.59
N ASP A 174 -0.45 -8.24 0.47
CA ASP A 174 0.11 -9.29 1.34
C ASP A 174 1.54 -8.98 1.82
N PHE A 175 1.81 -7.72 2.22
CA PHE A 175 3.03 -7.36 2.94
C PHE A 175 3.28 -8.35 4.09
N ASN A 176 4.54 -8.72 4.31
CA ASN A 176 4.92 -9.66 5.37
C ASN A 176 4.80 -9.02 6.77
N ALA A 177 5.15 -9.77 7.82
CA ALA A 177 4.99 -9.30 9.20
C ALA A 177 5.85 -8.07 9.53
N ASP A 178 6.92 -7.84 8.76
CA ASP A 178 7.83 -6.71 8.90
C ASP A 178 7.43 -5.52 8.01
N LEU A 179 6.21 -5.54 7.44
CA LEU A 179 5.71 -4.54 6.50
C LEU A 179 6.57 -4.41 5.23
N ALA A 180 7.18 -5.51 4.79
CA ALA A 180 7.90 -5.59 3.52
C ALA A 180 7.06 -6.33 2.46
N GLY A 181 7.06 -5.81 1.24
CA GLY A 181 6.37 -6.40 0.10
C GLY A 181 6.59 -5.62 -1.18
N LEU A 182 5.88 -6.00 -2.25
CA LEU A 182 5.92 -5.28 -3.51
C LEU A 182 4.93 -4.12 -3.50
N GLU A 183 5.40 -2.94 -3.89
CA GLU A 183 4.56 -1.76 -4.08
C GLU A 183 4.07 -1.75 -5.52
N ILE A 184 2.74 -1.80 -5.71
CA ILE A 184 2.10 -2.02 -7.01
C ILE A 184 1.19 -0.84 -7.34
N GLU A 185 1.26 -0.37 -8.59
CA GLU A 185 0.34 0.62 -9.12
C GLU A 185 -1.10 0.11 -9.13
N PRO A 186 -2.10 0.95 -8.81
CA PRO A 186 -3.51 0.54 -8.82
C PRO A 186 -3.98 -0.09 -10.14
N ILE A 187 -3.56 0.48 -11.29
CA ILE A 187 -3.92 -0.04 -12.61
C ILE A 187 -3.30 -1.42 -12.85
N ASP A 188 -2.04 -1.61 -12.48
CA ASP A 188 -1.34 -2.88 -12.70
C ASP A 188 -1.91 -3.98 -11.81
N LEU A 189 -2.30 -3.63 -10.57
CA LEU A 189 -3.01 -4.56 -9.70
C LEU A 189 -4.38 -4.94 -10.28
N ALA A 190 -5.14 -3.97 -10.81
CA ALA A 190 -6.44 -4.23 -11.43
C ALA A 190 -6.30 -5.25 -12.59
N LYS A 191 -5.36 -5.02 -13.50
CA LYS A 191 -5.09 -5.92 -14.63
C LYS A 191 -4.74 -7.32 -14.16
N ALA A 192 -3.82 -7.44 -13.20
CA ALA A 192 -3.42 -8.73 -12.65
C ALA A 192 -4.58 -9.49 -11.99
N LEU A 193 -5.46 -8.79 -11.28
CA LEU A 193 -6.65 -9.37 -10.65
C LEU A 193 -7.74 -9.76 -11.65
N LEU A 194 -7.89 -9.00 -12.74
CA LEU A 194 -8.83 -9.33 -13.82
C LEU A 194 -8.30 -10.42 -14.77
N GLY A 195 -7.01 -10.74 -14.66
CA GLY A 195 -6.34 -11.69 -15.56
C GLY A 195 -6.11 -11.12 -16.95
N GLU A 196 -6.03 -9.79 -17.05
CA GLU A 196 -5.67 -9.10 -18.28
C GLU A 196 -4.16 -9.21 -18.54
N PRO A 197 -3.74 -9.37 -19.82
CA PRO A 197 -2.34 -9.50 -20.20
C PRO A 197 -1.55 -8.18 -20.09
#